data_AF-A0A3L7R611-F1
#
_entry.id   AF-A0A3L7R611-F1
#
_cell.length_a   1.000
_cell.length_b   1.000
_cell.length_c   1.000
_cell.angle_alpha   90.00
_cell.angle_beta   90.00
_cell.angle_gamma   90.00
#
_symmetry.space_group_name_H-M   'P 1'
#
loop_
_entity.id
_entity.type
_entity.pdbx_description
1 polymer ?
#
loop_
_entity_poly.entity_id
_entity_poly.type
_entity_poly.pdbx_seq_one_letter_code
_entity_poly.pdbx_strand_id
1 'polypeptide(L)'
;MRLVSPEGKKGLRPMASKLKVTPAAKIRTKGSIYKDIATISELTRKQVVTVFDTLTEMMKSDLSKKGCGTFNLLGLAKMRTVIKPATKTRKGKNPFTGEEITIKAKPASRKVRIRAMKGLNEAV
;
A
#
# COMPACT_ATOMS: atom_id res chain seq x y z
N MET A 1 -54.57 -26.53 -1.65
CA MET A 1 -53.43 -26.02 -2.45
C MET A 1 -53.26 -24.55 -2.06
N ARG A 2 -52.32 -24.07 -1.23
CA ARG A 2 -50.90 -24.37 -1.02
C ARG A 2 -50.50 -24.16 0.46
N LEU A 3 -49.47 -24.88 0.87
CA LEU A 3 -48.84 -24.93 2.20
C LEU A 3 -48.01 -23.68 2.55
N VAL A 4 -47.79 -23.55 3.86
CA VAL A 4 -47.02 -22.55 4.61
C VAL A 4 -45.54 -22.98 4.70
N SER A 5 -44.61 -22.06 4.36
CA SER A 5 -43.18 -21.93 4.79
C SER A 5 -42.21 -23.13 4.58
N PRO A 6 -40.85 -23.04 4.73
CA PRO A 6 -40.03 -22.02 5.41
C PRO A 6 -38.70 -21.60 4.71
N GLU A 7 -37.99 -20.66 5.35
CA GLU A 7 -36.62 -20.22 5.07
C GLU A 7 -35.61 -21.38 5.06
N GLY A 8 -34.61 -21.30 4.17
CA GLY A 8 -33.57 -22.33 4.05
C GLY A 8 -32.32 -21.84 3.34
N LYS A 9 -31.35 -21.39 4.16
CA LYS A 9 -29.94 -21.14 3.86
C LYS A 9 -29.38 -22.01 2.71
N LYS A 10 -28.86 -21.37 1.67
CA LYS A 10 -27.77 -21.90 0.83
C LYS A 10 -26.63 -20.89 0.97
N GLY A 11 -25.65 -21.12 1.83
CA GLY A 11 -24.73 -22.25 1.72
C GLY A 11 -23.47 -21.70 1.05
N LEU A 12 -22.63 -21.09 1.87
CA LEU A 12 -21.24 -20.77 1.55
C LEU A 12 -20.61 -22.06 1.01
N ARG A 13 -20.26 -22.11 -0.28
CA ARG A 13 -19.46 -23.19 -0.84
C ARG A 13 -18.20 -22.63 -1.47
N PRO A 14 -17.05 -23.29 -1.19
CA PRO A 14 -15.75 -22.69 -1.32
C PRO A 14 -15.28 -22.81 -2.77
N MET A 15 -14.85 -21.69 -3.36
CA MET A 15 -13.89 -21.74 -4.44
C MET A 15 -12.73 -20.83 -4.05
N ALA A 16 -11.80 -21.42 -3.30
CA ALA A 16 -10.40 -21.03 -3.39
C ALA A 16 -9.94 -21.38 -4.82
N SER A 17 -10.36 -20.58 -5.79
CA SER A 17 -9.78 -20.60 -7.13
C SER A 17 -8.32 -20.22 -6.95
N LYS A 18 -7.42 -21.12 -7.33
CA LYS A 18 -5.98 -20.94 -7.21
C LYS A 18 -5.60 -19.56 -7.74
N LEU A 19 -5.15 -18.70 -6.84
CA LEU A 19 -4.59 -17.37 -7.06
C LEU A 19 -3.36 -17.48 -7.98
N LYS A 20 -3.56 -17.69 -9.28
CA LYS A 20 -2.49 -17.67 -10.27
C LYS A 20 -2.39 -16.27 -10.87
N VAL A 21 -1.88 -15.34 -10.07
CA VAL A 21 -1.35 -14.10 -10.61
C VAL A 21 -0.01 -14.43 -11.24
N THR A 22 0.06 -14.46 -12.56
CA THR A 22 1.32 -14.64 -13.28
C THR A 22 2.20 -13.38 -13.14
N PRO A 23 3.53 -13.50 -13.15
CA PRO A 23 4.41 -12.32 -13.12
C PRO A 23 4.18 -11.47 -14.38
N ALA A 24 4.00 -10.17 -14.20
CA ALA A 24 3.81 -9.25 -15.32
C ALA A 24 5.16 -8.80 -15.87
N ALA A 25 5.35 -8.89 -17.19
CA ALA A 25 6.57 -8.43 -17.88
C ALA A 25 6.70 -6.89 -17.94
N LYS A 26 5.60 -6.16 -17.68
CA LYS A 26 5.55 -4.69 -17.64
C LYS A 26 4.89 -4.24 -16.34
N ILE A 27 5.24 -3.04 -15.87
CA ILE A 27 4.66 -2.43 -14.67
C ILE A 27 3.12 -2.38 -14.83
N ARG A 28 2.40 -3.06 -13.94
CA ARG A 28 0.93 -3.02 -13.94
C ARG A 28 0.44 -1.61 -13.63
N THR A 29 -0.46 -1.07 -14.44
CA THR A 29 -1.13 0.20 -14.15
C THR A 29 -2.18 0.01 -13.06
N LYS A 30 -2.56 1.08 -12.34
CA LYS A 30 -3.61 1.04 -11.30
C LYS A 30 -4.90 0.39 -11.81
N GLY A 31 -5.29 0.72 -13.05
CA GLY A 31 -6.47 0.15 -13.69
C GLY A 31 -6.36 -1.35 -13.98
N SER A 32 -5.18 -1.84 -14.36
CA SER A 32 -4.97 -3.29 -14.57
C SER A 32 -5.05 -4.07 -13.26
N ILE A 33 -4.50 -3.53 -12.16
CA ILE A 33 -4.57 -4.17 -10.84
C ILE A 33 -6.02 -4.32 -10.36
N TYR A 34 -6.84 -3.27 -10.50
CA TYR A 34 -8.25 -3.34 -10.12
C TYR A 34 -9.05 -4.32 -10.98
N LYS A 35 -8.67 -4.49 -12.26
CA LYS A 35 -9.28 -5.50 -13.14
C LYS A 35 -8.92 -6.91 -12.70
N ASP A 36 -7.63 -7.19 -12.48
CA ASP A 36 -7.14 -8.50 -12.06
C ASP A 36 -7.77 -8.92 -10.72
N ILE A 37 -7.86 -8.00 -9.76
CA ILE A 37 -8.52 -8.24 -8.46
C ILE A 37 -10.03 -8.47 -8.63
N ALA A 38 -10.71 -7.66 -9.44
CA ALA A 38 -12.15 -7.85 -9.69
C ALA A 38 -12.45 -9.22 -10.32
N THR A 39 -11.59 -9.69 -11.23
CA THR A 39 -11.74 -11.01 -11.87
C THR A 39 -11.47 -12.15 -10.90
N ILE A 40 -10.47 -12.03 -10.02
CA ILE A 40 -10.11 -13.08 -9.06
C ILE A 40 -11.08 -13.14 -7.88
N SER A 41 -11.49 -11.98 -7.37
CA SER A 41 -12.34 -11.87 -6.19
C SER A 41 -13.84 -11.85 -6.51
N GLU A 42 -14.21 -11.93 -7.80
CA GLU A 42 -15.60 -11.85 -8.29
C GLU A 42 -16.36 -10.60 -7.79
N LEU A 43 -15.63 -9.51 -7.49
CA LEU A 43 -16.18 -8.26 -7.00
C LEU A 43 -16.40 -7.26 -8.14
N THR A 44 -17.36 -6.36 -7.95
CA THR A 44 -17.58 -5.29 -8.92
C THR A 44 -16.41 -4.30 -8.83
N ARG A 45 -15.92 -3.79 -9.97
CA ARG A 45 -14.82 -2.80 -9.99
C ARG A 45 -15.06 -1.60 -9.07
N LYS A 46 -16.33 -1.16 -8.94
CA LYS A 46 -16.72 -0.08 -8.03
C LYS A 46 -16.41 -0.40 -6.57
N GLN A 47 -16.74 -1.62 -6.13
CA GLN A 47 -16.47 -2.08 -4.77
C GLN A 47 -14.96 -2.19 -4.52
N VAL A 48 -14.19 -2.69 -5.49
CA VAL A 48 -12.72 -2.77 -5.39
C VAL A 48 -12.12 -1.38 -5.22
N VAL A 49 -12.56 -0.39 -6.00
CA VAL A 49 -12.11 1.00 -5.86
C VAL A 49 -12.41 1.55 -4.46
N THR A 50 -13.65 1.37 -3.96
CA THR A 50 -14.02 1.81 -2.61
C THR A 50 -13.19 1.17 -1.50
N VAL A 51 -12.85 -0.12 -1.61
CA VAL A 51 -11.97 -0.80 -0.65
C VAL A 51 -10.57 -0.21 -0.65
N PHE A 52 -10.00 0.07 -1.82
CA PHE A 52 -8.68 0.69 -1.91
C PHE A 52 -8.67 2.16 -1.48
N ASP A 53 -9.75 2.91 -1.72
CA ASP A 53 -9.88 4.28 -1.27
C ASP A 53 -10.00 4.37 0.26
N THR A 54 -10.87 3.57 0.87
CA THR A 54 -10.99 3.47 2.34
C THR A 54 -9.68 3.01 2.99
N LEU A 55 -8.99 2.03 2.40
CA LEU A 55 -7.66 1.63 2.84
C LEU A 55 -6.65 2.78 2.76
N THR A 56 -6.69 3.57 1.69
CA THR A 56 -5.81 4.74 1.51
C THR A 56 -6.12 5.83 2.55
N GLU A 57 -7.38 6.04 2.90
CA GLU A 57 -7.78 6.99 3.95
C GLU A 57 -7.32 6.54 5.34
N MET A 58 -7.47 5.26 5.68
CA MET A 58 -6.90 4.68 6.90
C MET A 58 -5.37 4.85 6.94
N MET A 59 -4.69 4.60 5.82
CA MET A 59 -3.25 4.83 5.73
C MET A 59 -2.88 6.31 5.93
N LYS A 60 -3.66 7.25 5.41
CA LYS A 60 -3.43 8.69 5.61
C LYS A 60 -3.63 9.10 7.07
N SER A 61 -4.64 8.55 7.76
CA SER A 61 -4.91 8.85 9.17
C SER A 61 -3.82 8.28 10.07
N ASP A 62 -3.42 7.03 9.87
CA ASP A 62 -2.38 6.34 10.66
C ASP A 62 -0.98 6.93 10.44
N LEU A 63 -0.68 7.33 9.20
CA LEU A 63 0.57 8.01 8.87
C LEU A 63 0.49 9.52 9.12
N SER A 64 -0.62 10.07 9.60
CA SER A 64 -0.69 11.50 9.96
C SER A 64 0.16 11.82 11.19
N LYS A 65 0.32 13.12 11.53
CA LYS A 65 1.04 13.52 12.76
C LYS A 65 0.34 13.05 14.04
N LYS A 66 -0.97 12.75 13.96
CA LYS A 66 -1.80 12.31 15.07
C LYS A 66 -1.88 10.78 15.18
N GLY A 67 -1.51 10.06 14.12
CA GLY A 67 -1.57 8.60 14.09
C GLY A 67 -0.31 7.94 14.66
N CYS A 68 -0.35 6.60 14.77
CA CYS A 68 0.74 5.79 15.34
C CYS A 68 2.06 5.87 14.54
N GLY A 69 2.09 6.52 13.37
CA GLY A 69 3.30 6.74 12.59
C GLY A 69 3.90 5.45 11.98
N THR A 70 3.28 4.31 12.23
CA THR A 70 3.60 3.02 11.66
C THR A 70 2.31 2.34 11.20
N PHE A 71 2.30 1.83 9.98
CA PHE A 71 1.19 1.08 9.41
C PHE A 71 1.72 -0.26 8.92
N ASN A 72 1.09 -1.35 9.34
CA ASN A 72 1.40 -2.69 8.86
C ASN A 72 0.35 -3.10 7.84
N LEU A 73 0.74 -3.17 6.57
CA LEU A 73 -0.12 -3.66 5.51
C LEU A 73 -0.15 -5.19 5.58
N LEU A 74 -1.00 -5.73 6.46
CA LEU A 74 -1.39 -7.14 6.55
C LEU A 74 -0.22 -8.14 6.42
N GLY A 75 0.92 -7.82 7.05
CA GLY A 75 2.10 -8.70 7.04
C GLY A 75 2.95 -8.67 5.76
N LEU A 76 2.58 -7.88 4.75
CA LEU A 76 3.30 -7.73 3.48
C LEU A 76 4.31 -6.58 3.53
N ALA A 77 3.87 -5.41 4.00
CA ALA A 77 4.70 -4.21 4.02
C ALA A 77 4.51 -3.40 5.31
N LYS A 78 5.61 -3.02 5.94
CA LYS A 78 5.63 -2.10 7.08
C LYS A 78 5.99 -0.71 6.60
N MET A 79 5.05 0.21 6.71
CA MET A 79 5.25 1.63 6.43
C MET A 79 5.58 2.33 7.75
N ARG A 80 6.75 2.96 7.83
CA ARG A 80 7.16 3.75 9.00
C ARG A 80 7.40 5.18 8.58
N THR A 81 6.95 6.09 9.42
CA THR A 81 7.26 7.50 9.24
C THR A 81 8.57 7.83 9.94
N VAL A 82 9.56 8.24 9.15
CA VAL A 82 10.87 8.64 9.63
C VAL A 82 10.95 10.16 9.61
N ILE A 83 11.19 10.75 10.78
CA ILE A 83 11.49 12.17 10.89
C ILE A 83 12.97 12.33 10.54
N LYS A 84 13.27 13.01 9.44
CA LYS A 84 14.64 13.39 9.11
C LYS A 84 14.99 14.63 9.93
N PRO A 85 16.08 14.61 10.71
CA PRO A 85 16.49 15.75 11.52
C PRO A 85 16.88 16.92 10.62
N ALA A 86 16.81 18.13 11.18
CA ALA A 86 17.24 19.34 10.48
C ALA A 86 18.74 19.26 10.18
N THR A 87 19.10 19.41 8.91
CA THR A 87 20.50 19.49 8.51
C THR A 87 20.90 20.95 8.43
N LYS A 88 21.88 21.35 9.26
CA LYS A 88 22.45 22.70 9.29
C LYS A 88 23.12 23.04 7.95
N THR A 89 23.27 24.34 7.70
CA THR A 89 24.03 24.84 6.54
C THR A 89 25.45 24.30 6.61
N ARG A 90 25.90 23.66 5.53
CA ARG A 90 27.28 23.18 5.41
C ARG A 90 27.83 23.53 4.03
N LYS A 91 29.12 23.84 3.96
CA LYS A 91 29.82 23.96 2.70
C LYS A 91 29.97 22.56 2.10
N GLY A 92 29.59 22.40 0.84
CA GLY A 92 29.75 21.16 0.09
C GLY A 92 30.46 21.46 -1.23
N LYS A 93 31.32 20.56 -1.68
CA LYS A 93 31.97 20.68 -2.98
C LYS A 93 31.06 20.04 -4.04
N ASN A 94 30.79 20.75 -5.14
CA ASN A 94 30.02 20.15 -6.24
C ASN A 94 30.88 19.07 -6.92
N PRO A 95 30.44 17.81 -7.00
CA PRO A 95 31.22 16.73 -7.61
C PRO A 95 31.52 16.93 -9.10
N PHE A 96 30.88 17.90 -9.77
CA PHE A 96 31.07 18.15 -11.20
C PHE A 96 31.96 19.35 -11.55
N THR A 97 31.93 20.43 -10.74
CA THR A 97 32.68 21.68 -11.03
C THR A 97 33.70 22.05 -9.97
N GLY A 98 33.78 21.31 -8.86
CA GLY A 98 34.78 21.54 -7.81
C GLY A 98 34.60 22.83 -7.00
N GLU A 99 33.62 23.68 -7.36
CA GLU A 99 33.30 24.90 -6.64
C GLU A 99 32.61 24.61 -5.30
N GLU A 100 32.89 25.46 -4.30
CA GLU A 100 32.22 25.41 -3.00
C GLU A 100 30.79 25.92 -3.11
N ILE A 101 29.82 25.02 -3.01
CA ILE A 101 28.40 25.38 -2.92
C ILE A 101 27.99 25.37 -1.44
N THR A 102 27.36 26.46 -1.01
CA THR A 102 26.70 26.49 0.30
C THR A 102 25.42 25.65 0.23
N ILE A 103 25.42 24.47 0.86
CA ILE A 103 24.22 23.62 0.97
C ILE A 103 23.30 24.28 2.00
N LYS A 104 22.22 24.89 1.51
CA LYS A 104 21.17 25.51 2.34
C LYS A 104 20.65 24.51 3.38
N ALA A 105 20.34 25.03 4.58
CA ALA A 105 19.72 24.23 5.63
C ALA A 105 18.43 23.57 5.11
N LYS A 106 18.26 22.28 5.42
CA LYS A 106 17.01 21.57 5.16
C LYS A 106 16.28 21.40 6.49
N PRO A 107 15.05 21.91 6.63
CA PRO A 107 14.28 21.78 7.85
C PRO A 107 13.92 20.30 8.10
N ALA A 108 13.52 19.99 9.33
CA ALA A 108 13.10 18.65 9.69
C ALA A 108 11.94 18.20 8.78
N SER A 109 12.16 17.12 8.04
CA SER A 109 11.21 16.64 7.04
C SER A 109 10.72 15.25 7.43
N ARG A 110 9.41 15.08 7.43
CA ARG A 110 8.76 13.80 7.72
C ARG A 110 8.65 13.01 6.41
N LYS A 111 9.24 11.83 6.35
CA LYS A 111 9.20 10.96 5.16
C LYS A 111 8.66 9.58 5.52
N VAL A 112 7.78 9.04 4.68
CA VAL A 112 7.31 7.66 4.82
C VAL A 112 8.32 6.73 4.14
N ARG A 113 8.76 5.70 4.86
CA ARG A 113 9.60 4.61 4.35
C ARG A 113 8.81 3.32 4.40
N ILE A 114 8.75 2.62 3.28
CA ILE A 114 8.13 1.30 3.18
C ILE A 114 9.24 0.25 3.27
N ARG A 115 9.07 -0.76 4.13
CA ARG A 115 9.94 -1.95 4.17
C ARG A 115 9.07 -3.17 3.90
N ALA A 116 9.53 -4.07 3.04
CA ALA A 116 8.94 -5.39 2.92
C ALA A 116 9.16 -6.16 4.22
N MET A 117 8.14 -6.91 4.63
CA MET A 117 8.23 -7.81 5.78
C MET A 117 8.73 -9.19 5.33
N LYS A 118 9.13 -10.01 6.31
CA LYS A 118 9.72 -11.33 6.09
C LYS A 118 8.89 -12.22 5.14
N GLY A 119 7.56 -12.19 5.27
CA GLY A 119 6.67 -12.99 4.44
C GLY A 119 6.72 -12.70 2.93
N LEU A 120 7.10 -11.49 2.52
CA LEU A 120 7.29 -11.17 1.10
C LEU A 120 8.74 -11.43 0.65
N ASN A 121 9.71 -11.30 1.54
CA ASN A 121 11.12 -11.57 1.24
C ASN A 121 11.46 -13.07 1.17
N GLU A 122 10.70 -13.95 1.82
CA GLU A 122 10.90 -15.41 1.73
C GLU A 122 10.15 -16.02 0.53
N ALA A 123 9.11 -15.34 0.06
CA ALA A 123 8.28 -15.82 -1.06
C ALA A 123 8.79 -15.36 -2.44
N VAL A 124 9.77 -14.46 -2.48
CA VAL A 124 10.46 -13.96 -3.67
C VAL A 124 11.88 -14.52 -3.66
#